data_AF-A0A2E0X125-F1
#
_entry.id   AF-A0A2E0X125-F1
#
_cell.length_a   1.000
_cell.length_b   1.000
_cell.length_c   1.000
_cell.angle_alpha   90.00
_cell.angle_beta   90.00
_cell.angle_gamma   90.00
#
_symmetry.space_group_name_H-M   'P 1'
#
loop_
_entity.id
_entity.type
_entity.pdbx_description
1 polymer ?
#
loop_
_entity_poly.entity_id
_entity_poly.type
_entity_poly.pdbx_seq_one_letter_code
_entity_poly.pdbx_strand_id
1 'polypeptide(L)'
;MATAEMHFNTGPQDGLLQDVLRSYFKNIGYTRTAPFSYELRDVDPVVGANLGQNVTFNIPKAADLLGNVDLMIDLKQADTSGITVGSSSGQMPAADAAFWGWVDHLGYAMIEKMTLQIGTHDIETITGEEMNIQNELMKSDLNTHGYNQILKTGRPLVRGHIQATNSTSAPTGVLPYIIDERSDAKDRIIAHKAKGATSITTKPGKKLCIPLQFFFTKHPSQFFPLAAIAGVNDVRINIKFRPLSELLMCHGGYTVGAQSGTSDAYPIDATVAAKDCQLSKIKFDGSAFERCQLRCAYVHVTGPEATSLMNSEHVRLMKMWSGNHISKQFIVTCNAAGSAQTLDLDLSFLHPVTELIITIRKVSDMGGDTTNTHAIGQVGTATKAAANTAQTKNYFAYHGNGKDPNPESVDECIDMATAADTDLDHAKPTTIKVKNFVLKLNGQTKHLDGQGVDREYLMDRWMPQLHSNTSEKWTDLMETIIESNPKGVNSAGDWHDNNHELVMALKTLGRQYDRKEIYSYPFSLAPEGQNPAGHLNFSKVSHAKLSIAIDGIAPSAGTTTATDEYQVDVHGIYYNWLTIKDGRGMLSFA
;
A
#
# COMPACT_ATOMS: atom_id res chain seq x y z
N MET A 1 -6.90 4.91 58.90
CA MET A 1 -5.89 4.01 58.32
C MET A 1 -4.55 4.68 58.53
N ALA A 2 -3.71 4.14 59.41
CA ALA A 2 -2.38 4.68 59.64
C ALA A 2 -1.52 4.40 58.40
N THR A 3 -1.00 5.46 57.79
CA THR A 3 0.03 5.38 56.74
C THR A 3 1.31 4.87 57.40
N ALA A 4 1.68 3.62 57.10
CA ALA A 4 2.98 3.09 57.48
C ALA A 4 4.03 3.72 56.54
N GLU A 5 4.66 4.80 56.98
CA GLU A 5 5.83 5.37 56.29
C GLU A 5 7.05 4.48 56.58
N MET A 6 7.69 3.98 55.54
CA MET A 6 8.87 3.13 55.64
C MET A 6 10.11 4.03 55.79
N HIS A 7 10.60 4.22 57.02
CA HIS A 7 11.64 5.21 57.35
C HIS A 7 13.10 4.76 57.11
N PHE A 8 13.36 3.67 56.38
CA PHE A 8 14.74 3.22 56.11
C PHE A 8 15.22 3.68 54.73
N ASN A 9 16.41 4.29 54.65
CA ASN A 9 17.02 4.86 53.44
C ASN A 9 16.15 5.91 52.70
N THR A 10 15.51 6.81 53.46
CA THR A 10 14.76 7.93 52.87
C THR A 10 15.59 9.22 52.88
N GLY A 11 15.49 10.01 51.82
CA GLY A 11 16.17 11.31 51.66
C GLY A 11 15.21 12.41 51.20
N PRO A 12 15.64 13.69 51.23
CA PRO A 12 14.80 14.82 50.80
C PRO A 12 14.31 14.73 49.34
N GLN A 13 14.99 13.93 48.51
CA GLN A 13 14.66 13.69 47.10
C GLN A 13 13.43 12.80 46.92
N ASP A 14 13.11 11.94 47.90
CA ASP A 14 11.96 11.03 47.84
C ASP A 14 10.63 11.77 47.89
N GLY A 15 10.61 13.01 48.40
CA GLY A 15 9.44 13.89 48.35
C GLY A 15 8.99 14.26 46.93
N LEU A 16 9.85 14.06 45.92
CA LEU A 16 9.49 14.23 44.50
C LEU A 16 8.99 12.92 43.85
N LEU A 17 9.24 11.77 44.49
CA LEU A 17 8.96 10.44 43.92
C LEU A 17 7.80 9.72 44.60
N GLN A 18 7.53 10.04 45.88
CA GLN A 18 6.48 9.42 46.67
C GLN A 18 5.19 10.25 46.58
N ASP A 19 4.16 9.70 45.94
CA ASP A 19 2.80 10.23 46.00
C ASP A 19 1.97 9.40 46.99
N VAL A 20 1.70 9.95 48.18
CA VAL A 20 0.91 9.27 49.22
C VAL A 20 -0.55 9.02 48.82
N LEU A 21 -1.04 9.63 47.74
CA LEU A 21 -2.41 9.45 47.23
C LEU A 21 -2.51 8.34 46.18
N ARG A 22 -1.38 7.88 45.62
CA ARG A 22 -1.34 6.88 44.55
C ARG A 22 -0.43 5.73 44.92
N SER A 23 -0.98 4.52 44.98
CA SER A 23 -0.22 3.31 45.27
C SER A 23 -0.16 2.39 44.06
N TYR A 24 1.04 1.93 43.73
CA TYR A 24 1.24 0.87 42.73
C TYR A 24 0.68 -0.48 43.17
N PHE A 25 0.41 -0.68 44.46
CA PHE A 25 -0.08 -1.93 45.03
C PHE A 25 -1.61 -1.98 45.19
N LYS A 26 -2.30 -0.86 44.95
CA LYS A 26 -3.76 -0.80 44.91
C LYS A 26 -4.19 -0.44 43.49
N ASN A 27 -4.65 -1.43 42.74
CA ASN A 27 -5.28 -1.15 41.46
C ASN A 27 -6.68 -0.54 41.70
N ILE A 28 -6.75 0.80 41.66
CA ILE A 28 -8.00 1.56 41.77
C ILE A 28 -8.85 1.41 40.48
N GLY A 29 -8.30 0.80 39.42
CA GLY A 29 -8.75 0.95 38.03
C GLY A 29 -9.88 0.06 37.50
N TYR A 30 -10.45 -0.87 38.27
CA TYR A 30 -11.62 -1.61 37.78
C TYR A 30 -12.90 -0.82 38.02
N THR A 31 -13.31 -0.07 37.00
CA THR A 31 -14.63 0.58 36.97
C THR A 31 -15.66 -0.44 36.49
N ARG A 32 -16.81 -0.52 37.16
CA ARG A 32 -17.92 -1.37 36.69
C ARG A 32 -18.43 -0.84 35.34
N THR A 33 -18.46 -1.70 34.34
CA THR A 33 -19.05 -1.39 33.02
C THR A 33 -20.49 -1.87 32.98
N ALA A 34 -21.33 -1.22 32.15
CA ALA A 34 -22.63 -1.77 31.82
C ALA A 34 -22.46 -3.10 31.06
N PRO A 35 -23.32 -4.10 31.29
CA PRO A 35 -23.23 -5.36 30.55
C PRO A 35 -23.66 -5.14 29.10
N PHE A 36 -22.89 -5.69 28.17
CA PHE A 36 -23.16 -5.66 26.74
C PHE A 36 -22.85 -7.04 26.13
N SER A 37 -23.43 -7.31 24.96
CA SER A 37 -23.17 -8.53 24.19
C SER A 37 -22.71 -8.17 22.78
N TYR A 38 -21.87 -9.03 22.20
CA TYR A 38 -21.30 -8.86 20.87
C TYR A 38 -21.80 -9.95 19.92
N GLU A 39 -22.25 -9.57 18.73
CA GLU A 39 -22.73 -10.47 17.68
C GLU A 39 -22.07 -10.11 16.34
N LEU A 40 -21.53 -11.11 15.64
CA LEU A 40 -21.10 -10.96 14.25
C LEU A 40 -22.25 -11.39 13.34
N ARG A 41 -22.64 -10.52 12.42
CA ARG A 41 -23.68 -10.82 11.44
C ARG A 41 -23.22 -10.46 10.05
N ASP A 42 -23.39 -11.41 9.14
CA ASP A 42 -23.07 -11.24 7.73
C ASP A 42 -24.27 -10.60 7.00
N VAL A 43 -23.98 -9.63 6.14
CA VAL A 43 -24.94 -8.83 5.39
C VAL A 43 -24.64 -8.99 3.90
N ASP A 44 -25.63 -9.47 3.16
CA ASP A 44 -25.57 -9.64 1.72
C ASP A 44 -25.79 -8.31 0.97
N PRO A 45 -25.25 -8.18 -0.25
CA PRO A 45 -25.49 -7.02 -1.09
C PRO A 45 -26.93 -7.05 -1.62
N VAL A 46 -27.51 -5.87 -1.85
CA VAL A 46 -28.90 -5.73 -2.33
C VAL A 46 -29.07 -6.31 -3.74
N VAL A 47 -28.04 -6.16 -4.58
CA VAL A 47 -27.94 -6.72 -5.94
C VAL A 47 -26.62 -7.46 -6.03
N GLY A 48 -26.55 -8.50 -6.87
CA GLY A 48 -25.34 -9.30 -7.06
C GLY A 48 -24.10 -8.44 -7.31
N ALA A 49 -23.02 -8.73 -6.59
CA ALA A 49 -21.75 -8.01 -6.67
C ALA A 49 -20.89 -8.51 -7.84
N ASN A 50 -20.21 -7.60 -8.52
CA ASN A 50 -19.15 -7.92 -9.48
C ASN A 50 -18.11 -6.79 -9.51
N LEU A 51 -16.92 -7.09 -10.04
CA LEU A 51 -15.88 -6.10 -10.30
C LEU A 51 -16.36 -5.07 -11.35
N GLY A 52 -15.93 -3.82 -11.19
CA GLY A 52 -16.34 -2.70 -12.05
C GLY A 52 -17.75 -2.16 -11.78
N GLN A 53 -18.47 -2.66 -10.77
CA GLN A 53 -19.83 -2.22 -10.43
C GLN A 53 -19.87 -1.51 -9.06
N ASN A 54 -20.92 -0.73 -8.84
CA ASN A 54 -21.25 -0.18 -7.53
C ASN A 54 -22.21 -1.14 -6.80
N VAL A 55 -21.84 -1.53 -5.59
CA VAL A 55 -22.55 -2.52 -4.78
C VAL A 55 -23.02 -1.86 -3.50
N THR A 56 -24.32 -1.96 -3.21
CA THR A 56 -24.94 -1.39 -2.02
C THR A 56 -25.26 -2.47 -1.01
N PHE A 57 -24.86 -2.23 0.24
CA PHE A 57 -25.20 -3.05 1.41
C PHE A 57 -26.11 -2.25 2.34
N ASN A 58 -27.29 -2.77 2.63
CA ASN A 58 -28.21 -2.18 3.59
C ASN A 58 -27.93 -2.79 4.96
N ILE A 59 -27.46 -1.99 5.92
CA ILE A 59 -27.08 -2.46 7.25
C ILE A 59 -28.35 -2.74 8.07
N PRO A 60 -28.59 -3.99 8.49
CA PRO A 60 -29.77 -4.33 9.30
C PRO A 60 -29.74 -3.63 10.67
N LYS A 61 -30.89 -3.08 11.07
CA LYS A 61 -31.07 -2.41 12.36
C LYS A 61 -31.31 -3.43 13.48
N ALA A 62 -30.35 -4.32 13.69
CA ALA A 62 -30.51 -5.49 14.57
C ALA A 62 -29.93 -5.32 15.98
N ALA A 63 -29.18 -4.24 16.23
CA ALA A 63 -28.61 -3.93 17.55
C ALA A 63 -28.48 -2.42 17.76
N ASP A 64 -27.96 -2.03 18.93
CA ASP A 64 -27.90 -0.64 19.37
C ASP A 64 -26.70 0.12 18.80
N LEU A 65 -25.53 -0.53 18.72
CA LEU A 65 -24.30 0.05 18.21
C LEU A 65 -23.70 -0.83 17.09
N LEU A 66 -23.09 -0.19 16.10
CA LEU A 66 -22.29 -0.80 15.05
C LEU A 66 -20.80 -0.61 15.32
N GLY A 67 -20.08 -1.71 15.43
CA GLY A 67 -18.63 -1.76 15.62
C GLY A 67 -17.86 -1.91 14.30
N ASN A 68 -16.82 -2.73 14.31
CA ASN A 68 -16.03 -3.04 13.12
C ASN A 68 -16.89 -3.67 12.00
N VAL A 69 -16.59 -3.30 10.76
CA VAL A 69 -17.21 -3.84 9.56
C VAL A 69 -16.13 -4.38 8.66
N ASP A 70 -16.21 -5.66 8.31
CA ASP A 70 -15.23 -6.35 7.48
C ASP A 70 -15.88 -6.81 6.17
N LEU A 71 -15.26 -6.52 5.03
CA LEU A 71 -15.69 -7.01 3.73
C LEU A 71 -15.13 -8.42 3.49
N MET A 72 -16.03 -9.39 3.40
CA MET A 72 -15.75 -10.81 3.16
C MET A 72 -15.95 -11.13 1.69
N ILE A 73 -14.89 -11.57 1.00
CA ILE A 73 -14.93 -11.91 -0.42
C ILE A 73 -14.36 -13.31 -0.65
N ASP A 74 -15.10 -14.14 -1.37
CA ASP A 74 -14.60 -15.37 -1.96
C ASP A 74 -14.57 -15.17 -3.50
N LEU A 75 -13.38 -15.22 -4.08
CA LEU A 75 -13.16 -15.12 -5.53
C LEU A 75 -13.34 -16.49 -6.19
N LYS A 76 -13.96 -16.55 -7.36
CA LYS A 76 -14.03 -17.77 -8.16
C LYS A 76 -12.68 -18.10 -8.80
N GLN A 77 -12.52 -19.37 -9.19
CA GLN A 77 -11.43 -19.78 -10.09
C GLN A 77 -11.59 -19.09 -11.46
N ALA A 78 -10.47 -18.68 -12.05
CA ALA A 78 -10.48 -18.02 -13.35
C ALA A 78 -10.72 -19.01 -14.50
N ASP A 79 -11.43 -18.53 -15.52
CA ASP A 79 -11.59 -19.18 -16.81
C ASP A 79 -10.46 -18.74 -17.75
N THR A 80 -9.60 -19.69 -18.10
CA THR A 80 -8.47 -19.52 -19.02
C THR A 80 -8.71 -20.12 -20.39
N SER A 81 -9.93 -20.61 -20.68
CA SER A 81 -10.28 -21.25 -21.95
C SER A 81 -10.09 -20.34 -23.17
N GLY A 82 -10.16 -19.03 -22.97
CA GLY A 82 -9.93 -18.02 -24.01
C GLY A 82 -8.47 -17.79 -24.38
N ILE A 83 -7.51 -18.35 -23.63
CA ILE A 83 -6.08 -18.22 -23.88
C ILE A 83 -5.65 -19.34 -24.83
N THR A 84 -4.92 -18.98 -25.90
CA THR A 84 -4.51 -19.91 -26.94
C THR A 84 -2.98 -20.04 -26.96
N VAL A 85 -2.49 -21.26 -26.76
CA VAL A 85 -1.05 -21.58 -26.78
C VAL A 85 -0.67 -22.23 -28.11
N GLY A 86 0.35 -21.69 -28.79
CA GLY A 86 0.81 -22.22 -30.08
C GLY A 86 1.82 -21.31 -30.77
N SER A 87 2.13 -21.60 -32.03
CA SER A 87 3.17 -20.91 -32.81
C SER A 87 2.62 -19.88 -33.81
N SER A 88 1.29 -19.69 -33.88
CA SER A 88 0.67 -18.76 -34.84
C SER A 88 0.51 -17.34 -34.30
N SER A 89 0.32 -16.36 -35.19
CA SER A 89 0.13 -14.96 -34.82
C SER A 89 -1.09 -14.78 -33.90
N GLY A 90 -0.91 -14.17 -32.73
CA GLY A 90 -1.97 -13.99 -31.75
C GLY A 90 -2.14 -15.17 -30.77
N GLN A 91 -1.24 -16.15 -30.79
CA GLN A 91 -1.11 -17.18 -29.76
C GLN A 91 0.11 -16.93 -28.88
N MET A 92 0.04 -17.35 -27.63
CA MET A 92 1.19 -17.36 -26.74
C MET A 92 2.11 -18.54 -27.09
N PRO A 93 3.43 -18.34 -27.23
CA PRO A 93 4.36 -19.42 -27.57
C PRO A 93 4.38 -20.54 -26.51
N ALA A 94 4.36 -21.80 -26.96
CA ALA A 94 4.52 -22.94 -26.06
C ALA A 94 5.92 -22.98 -25.39
N ALA A 95 6.93 -22.43 -26.08
CA ALA A 95 8.32 -22.40 -25.64
C ALA A 95 8.58 -21.52 -24.40
N ASP A 96 7.66 -20.61 -24.07
CA ASP A 96 7.82 -19.63 -23.00
C ASP A 96 6.96 -19.99 -21.78
N ALA A 97 7.38 -19.58 -20.58
CA ALA A 97 6.53 -19.65 -19.40
C ALA A 97 5.60 -18.42 -19.35
N ALA A 98 4.46 -18.55 -18.66
CA ALA A 98 3.58 -17.41 -18.42
C ALA A 98 2.87 -17.54 -17.07
N PHE A 99 2.71 -16.42 -16.40
CA PHE A 99 2.10 -16.31 -15.09
C PHE A 99 1.05 -15.23 -15.13
N TRP A 100 -0.10 -15.49 -14.53
CA TRP A 100 -1.16 -14.51 -14.38
C TRP A 100 -1.53 -14.43 -12.91
N GLY A 101 -1.71 -13.22 -12.42
CA GLY A 101 -2.10 -13.04 -11.04
C GLY A 101 -2.69 -11.67 -10.75
N TRP A 102 -3.01 -11.49 -9.49
CA TRP A 102 -3.57 -10.27 -8.95
C TRP A 102 -2.48 -9.23 -8.69
N VAL A 103 -2.87 -7.97 -8.79
CA VAL A 103 -2.07 -6.83 -8.30
C VAL A 103 -1.77 -6.95 -6.81
N ASP A 104 -0.73 -6.24 -6.38
CA ASP A 104 -0.37 -6.21 -4.98
C ASP A 104 -1.48 -5.58 -4.11
N HIS A 105 -1.65 -6.09 -2.89
CA HIS A 105 -2.71 -5.68 -1.97
C HIS A 105 -4.12 -5.67 -2.60
N LEU A 106 -4.50 -6.74 -3.31
CA LEU A 106 -5.76 -6.87 -4.05
C LEU A 106 -7.00 -6.37 -3.27
N GLY A 107 -7.09 -6.69 -1.97
CA GLY A 107 -8.24 -6.32 -1.16
C GLY A 107 -8.47 -4.80 -1.04
N TYR A 108 -7.40 -4.01 -1.00
CA TYR A 108 -7.50 -2.55 -1.07
C TYR A 108 -7.56 -2.05 -2.50
N ALA A 109 -6.78 -2.65 -3.42
CA ALA A 109 -6.76 -2.25 -4.83
C ALA A 109 -8.15 -2.36 -5.49
N MET A 110 -8.91 -3.40 -5.17
CA MET A 110 -10.23 -3.63 -5.77
C MET A 110 -11.27 -2.58 -5.38
N ILE A 111 -11.09 -1.88 -4.26
CA ILE A 111 -12.00 -0.83 -3.80
C ILE A 111 -11.57 0.49 -4.44
N GLU A 112 -12.39 1.03 -5.33
CA GLU A 112 -12.17 2.39 -5.83
C GLU A 112 -12.54 3.40 -4.75
N LYS A 113 -13.78 3.29 -4.25
CA LYS A 113 -14.30 4.09 -3.15
C LYS A 113 -15.40 3.35 -2.40
N MET A 114 -15.50 3.61 -1.12
CA MET A 114 -16.61 3.20 -0.27
C MET A 114 -17.24 4.43 0.38
N THR A 115 -18.57 4.45 0.51
CA THR A 115 -19.32 5.57 1.09
C THR A 115 -20.28 5.05 2.15
N LEU A 116 -20.15 5.56 3.38
CA LEU A 116 -21.15 5.41 4.43
C LEU A 116 -22.23 6.47 4.23
N GLN A 117 -23.45 6.02 3.94
CA GLN A 117 -24.60 6.87 3.70
C GLN A 117 -25.65 6.65 4.78
N ILE A 118 -26.20 7.76 5.30
CA ILE A 118 -27.35 7.76 6.20
C ILE A 118 -28.51 8.47 5.49
N GLY A 119 -29.55 7.72 5.15
CA GLY A 119 -30.67 8.24 4.37
C GLY A 119 -30.19 8.71 2.99
N THR A 120 -30.16 10.02 2.77
CA THR A 120 -29.68 10.66 1.52
C THR A 120 -28.30 11.29 1.64
N HIS A 121 -27.73 11.38 2.84
CA HIS A 121 -26.48 12.12 3.08
C HIS A 121 -25.30 11.15 3.19
N ASP A 122 -24.22 11.47 2.48
CA ASP A 122 -22.96 10.76 2.59
C ASP A 122 -22.17 11.36 3.77
N ILE A 123 -21.81 10.51 4.73
CA ILE A 123 -21.14 10.92 5.97
C ILE A 123 -19.63 10.80 5.84
N GLU A 124 -19.18 9.68 5.29
CA GLU A 124 -17.77 9.41 5.10
C GLU A 124 -17.59 8.63 3.79
N THR A 125 -16.70 9.14 2.94
CA THR A 125 -16.15 8.36 1.82
C THR A 125 -14.76 7.90 2.22
N ILE A 126 -14.28 6.75 1.75
CA ILE A 126 -12.88 6.35 1.88
C ILE A 126 -12.50 5.62 0.59
N THR A 127 -11.31 5.86 0.07
CA THR A 127 -10.79 5.14 -1.10
C THR A 127 -9.93 3.95 -0.69
N GLY A 128 -9.82 2.95 -1.57
CA GLY A 128 -8.93 1.80 -1.31
C GLY A 128 -7.47 2.22 -1.16
N GLU A 129 -7.06 3.31 -1.81
CA GLU A 129 -5.74 3.91 -1.65
C GLU A 129 -5.52 4.46 -0.24
N GLU A 130 -6.46 5.27 0.27
CA GLU A 130 -6.39 5.78 1.64
C GLU A 130 -6.33 4.66 2.67
N MET A 131 -7.06 3.56 2.44
CA MET A 131 -7.00 2.37 3.31
C MET A 131 -5.63 1.69 3.24
N ASN A 132 -5.04 1.58 2.05
CA ASN A 132 -3.69 1.02 1.90
C ASN A 132 -2.64 1.92 2.58
N ILE A 133 -2.73 3.23 2.38
CA ILE A 133 -1.88 4.22 3.07
C ILE A 133 -2.04 4.05 4.59
N GLN A 134 -3.25 4.06 5.12
CA GLN A 134 -3.50 3.83 6.55
C GLN A 134 -2.93 2.48 7.04
N ASN A 135 -3.04 1.42 6.24
CA ASN A 135 -2.47 0.13 6.57
C ASN A 135 -0.95 0.17 6.70
N GLU A 136 -0.26 0.86 5.79
CA GLU A 136 1.20 1.03 5.82
C GLU A 136 1.66 2.04 6.89
N LEU A 137 0.80 2.98 7.29
CA LEU A 137 1.14 4.00 8.28
C LEU A 137 0.87 3.59 9.74
N MET A 138 -0.21 2.83 9.97
CA MET A 138 -0.79 2.63 11.30
C MET A 138 -0.67 1.19 11.83
N LYS A 139 -0.29 0.23 10.99
CA LYS A 139 -0.12 -1.16 11.43
C LYS A 139 1.35 -1.48 11.64
N SER A 140 1.62 -2.23 12.70
CA SER A 140 2.97 -2.76 12.96
C SER A 140 3.41 -3.70 11.85
N ASP A 141 4.72 -3.77 11.60
CA ASP A 141 5.30 -4.64 10.58
C ASP A 141 4.88 -6.11 10.67
N LEU A 142 4.65 -6.63 11.87
CA LEU A 142 4.19 -8.01 12.04
C LEU A 142 2.78 -8.19 11.47
N ASN A 143 1.92 -7.19 11.67
CA ASN A 143 0.55 -7.21 11.19
C ASN A 143 0.46 -6.79 9.72
N THR A 144 1.39 -5.94 9.28
CA THR A 144 1.54 -5.54 7.89
C THR A 144 2.13 -6.70 7.09
N HIS A 145 3.20 -7.38 7.51
CA HIS A 145 3.89 -8.42 6.72
C HIS A 145 3.55 -9.87 7.10
N GLY A 146 2.60 -10.07 8.03
CA GLY A 146 2.18 -11.40 8.45
C GLY A 146 1.59 -12.20 7.30
N TYR A 147 2.34 -13.18 6.77
CA TYR A 147 1.91 -14.11 5.71
C TYR A 147 0.61 -14.89 6.03
N ASN A 148 0.25 -14.99 7.31
CA ASN A 148 -0.97 -15.64 7.78
C ASN A 148 -2.14 -14.68 8.04
N GLN A 149 -1.94 -13.38 7.81
CA GLN A 149 -2.92 -12.39 8.18
C GLN A 149 -3.79 -11.96 7.00
N ILE A 150 -5.04 -11.71 7.37
CA ILE A 150 -6.10 -11.07 6.60
C ILE A 150 -5.51 -9.85 5.88
N LEU A 151 -5.70 -9.73 4.56
CA LEU A 151 -5.38 -8.60 3.64
C LEU A 151 -4.27 -8.82 2.61
N LYS A 152 -3.26 -9.63 2.87
CA LYS A 152 -2.10 -9.70 1.96
C LYS A 152 -2.10 -10.95 1.10
N THR A 153 -2.14 -10.73 -0.21
CA THR A 153 -1.66 -11.69 -1.21
C THR A 153 -0.12 -11.63 -1.17
N GLY A 154 0.48 -12.10 -0.07
CA GLY A 154 1.81 -11.68 0.42
C GLY A 154 3.02 -12.33 -0.26
N ARG A 155 3.00 -12.52 -1.58
CA ARG A 155 4.21 -12.94 -2.33
C ARG A 155 4.25 -12.19 -3.66
N PRO A 156 5.43 -11.82 -4.19
CA PRO A 156 5.54 -11.35 -5.57
C PRO A 156 4.93 -12.38 -6.54
N LEU A 157 4.44 -11.89 -7.69
CA LEU A 157 3.88 -12.75 -8.73
C LEU A 157 4.96 -13.67 -9.27
N VAL A 158 6.24 -13.26 -9.24
CA VAL A 158 7.36 -14.04 -9.78
C VAL A 158 8.48 -14.20 -8.75
N ARG A 159 8.96 -15.43 -8.57
CA ARG A 159 10.30 -15.73 -8.02
C ARG A 159 11.13 -16.30 -9.15
N GLY A 160 11.80 -15.43 -9.90
CA GLY A 160 12.68 -15.82 -10.99
C GLY A 160 13.96 -15.01 -10.93
N HIS A 161 15.10 -15.71 -10.85
CA HIS A 161 16.46 -15.16 -10.93
C HIS A 161 17.06 -15.59 -12.27
N ILE A 162 17.79 -14.70 -12.94
CA ILE A 162 18.59 -15.04 -14.13
C ILE A 162 19.89 -15.66 -13.63
N GLN A 163 19.94 -17.00 -13.56
CA GLN A 163 21.19 -17.69 -13.27
C GLN A 163 22.09 -17.67 -14.51
N ALA A 164 23.12 -16.84 -14.48
CA ALA A 164 24.25 -16.94 -15.39
C ALA A 164 24.90 -18.33 -15.20
N THR A 165 24.59 -19.28 -16.09
CA THR A 165 25.26 -20.59 -16.04
C THR A 165 26.56 -20.47 -16.82
N ASN A 166 27.69 -20.53 -16.12
CA ASN A 166 29.01 -20.68 -16.74
C ASN A 166 29.16 -22.11 -17.29
N SER A 167 28.47 -22.45 -18.38
CA SER A 167 28.74 -23.66 -19.14
C SER A 167 29.42 -23.31 -20.46
N THR A 168 30.53 -23.99 -20.77
CA THR A 168 31.27 -23.94 -22.05
C THR A 168 30.49 -24.48 -23.25
N SER A 169 29.19 -24.68 -23.08
CA SER A 169 28.20 -24.93 -24.13
C SER A 169 27.10 -23.88 -23.95
N ALA A 170 26.69 -23.25 -25.05
CA ALA A 170 25.76 -22.13 -25.06
C ALA A 170 24.66 -22.30 -24.00
N PRO A 171 24.47 -21.33 -23.09
CA PRO A 171 23.58 -21.48 -21.95
C PRO A 171 22.20 -21.77 -22.50
N THR A 172 21.73 -23.01 -22.30
CA THR A 172 20.33 -23.35 -22.51
C THR A 172 19.58 -22.85 -21.27
N GLY A 173 19.59 -21.52 -21.08
CA GLY A 173 19.13 -20.83 -19.89
C GLY A 173 17.63 -21.02 -19.72
N VAL A 174 17.25 -21.92 -18.83
CA VAL A 174 15.87 -22.05 -18.38
C VAL A 174 15.84 -21.55 -16.96
N LEU A 175 15.20 -20.40 -16.75
CA LEU A 175 14.82 -19.90 -15.44
C LEU A 175 13.90 -20.94 -14.79
N PRO A 176 14.25 -21.59 -13.67
CA PRO A 176 13.25 -22.26 -12.87
C PRO A 176 12.52 -21.16 -12.12
N TYR A 177 11.47 -20.62 -12.73
CA TYR A 177 10.42 -20.03 -11.92
C TYR A 177 9.91 -21.14 -10.99
N ILE A 178 10.18 -21.03 -9.68
CA ILE A 178 9.77 -22.06 -8.72
C ILE A 178 8.26 -21.89 -8.50
N ILE A 179 7.48 -22.67 -9.24
CA ILE A 179 6.02 -22.75 -9.10
C ILE A 179 5.74 -23.48 -7.78
N ASP A 180 5.05 -22.82 -6.85
CA ASP A 180 4.43 -23.51 -5.73
C ASP A 180 3.19 -24.24 -6.26
N GLU A 181 3.34 -25.52 -6.62
CA GLU A 181 2.26 -26.35 -7.16
C GLU A 181 1.22 -26.74 -6.11
N ARG A 182 1.46 -26.42 -4.83
CA ARG A 182 0.53 -26.77 -3.76
C ARG A 182 -0.75 -25.94 -3.85
N SER A 183 -1.87 -26.60 -3.55
CA SER A 183 -3.21 -25.99 -3.57
C SER A 183 -3.44 -24.94 -2.47
N ASP A 184 -2.53 -24.82 -1.50
CA ASP A 184 -2.57 -23.93 -0.33
C ASP A 184 -1.64 -22.71 -0.46
N ALA A 185 -1.02 -22.51 -1.61
CA ALA A 185 -0.09 -21.40 -1.84
C ALA A 185 -0.81 -20.04 -1.69
N LYS A 186 -0.41 -19.24 -0.70
CA LYS A 186 -0.92 -17.87 -0.46
C LYS A 186 -0.30 -16.84 -1.41
N ASP A 187 -0.12 -17.24 -2.66
CA ASP A 187 0.43 -16.40 -3.72
C ASP A 187 -0.61 -15.44 -4.29
N ARG A 188 -0.20 -14.58 -5.22
CA ARG A 188 -1.13 -13.76 -6.04
C ARG A 188 -1.53 -14.45 -7.34
N ILE A 189 -0.97 -15.63 -7.61
CA ILE A 189 -1.14 -16.35 -8.88
C ILE A 189 -2.58 -16.85 -9.01
N ILE A 190 -3.15 -16.63 -10.19
CA ILE A 190 -4.46 -17.09 -10.63
C ILE A 190 -4.31 -18.30 -11.56
N ALA A 191 -3.35 -18.22 -12.48
CA ALA A 191 -3.05 -19.27 -13.42
C ALA A 191 -1.57 -19.20 -13.83
N HIS A 192 -1.03 -20.31 -14.30
CA HIS A 192 0.32 -20.34 -14.84
C HIS A 192 0.45 -21.38 -15.96
N LYS A 193 1.47 -21.20 -16.79
CA LYS A 193 1.91 -22.14 -17.80
C LYS A 193 3.41 -22.40 -17.63
N ALA A 194 3.78 -23.65 -17.40
CA ALA A 194 5.18 -24.05 -17.39
C ALA A 194 5.81 -23.92 -18.79
N LYS A 195 7.13 -23.77 -18.85
CA LYS A 195 7.89 -23.73 -20.10
C LYS A 195 7.68 -25.04 -20.88
N GLY A 196 7.41 -24.97 -22.18
CA GLY A 196 7.16 -26.14 -23.02
C GLY A 196 5.79 -26.80 -22.85
N ALA A 197 4.98 -26.38 -21.86
CA ALA A 197 3.62 -26.89 -21.70
C ALA A 197 2.66 -26.26 -22.73
N THR A 198 1.71 -27.08 -23.19
CA THR A 198 0.61 -26.68 -24.09
C THR A 198 -0.69 -26.37 -23.35
N SER A 199 -0.80 -26.80 -22.08
CA SER A 199 -1.96 -26.57 -21.22
C SER A 199 -1.64 -25.55 -20.12
N ILE A 200 -2.66 -24.80 -19.70
CA ILE A 200 -2.58 -23.81 -18.62
C ILE A 200 -3.15 -24.42 -17.34
N THR A 201 -2.44 -24.28 -16.23
CA THR A 201 -2.88 -24.72 -14.91
C THR A 201 -3.51 -23.55 -14.16
N THR A 202 -4.78 -23.68 -13.80
CA THR A 202 -5.51 -22.68 -13.01
C THR A 202 -5.49 -23.02 -11.53
N LYS A 203 -5.36 -22.00 -10.67
CA LYS A 203 -5.39 -22.14 -9.22
C LYS A 203 -6.81 -21.96 -8.66
N PRO A 204 -7.12 -22.55 -7.49
CA PRO A 204 -8.40 -22.34 -6.84
C PRO A 204 -8.62 -20.86 -6.50
N GLY A 205 -9.88 -20.50 -6.34
CA GLY A 205 -10.32 -19.18 -5.89
C GLY A 205 -9.70 -18.75 -4.56
N LYS A 206 -9.60 -17.44 -4.32
CA LYS A 206 -8.99 -16.86 -3.12
C LYS A 206 -10.05 -16.27 -2.18
N LYS A 207 -9.82 -16.40 -0.87
CA LYS A 207 -10.69 -15.83 0.18
C LYS A 207 -10.00 -14.63 0.81
N LEU A 208 -10.71 -13.52 0.88
CA LEU A 208 -10.23 -12.26 1.43
C LEU A 208 -11.19 -11.78 2.52
N CYS A 209 -10.61 -11.24 3.58
CA CYS A 209 -11.31 -10.42 4.55
C CYS A 209 -10.61 -9.06 4.56
N ILE A 210 -11.38 -7.98 4.51
CA ILE A 210 -10.86 -6.62 4.37
C ILE A 210 -11.55 -5.75 5.42
N PRO A 211 -10.88 -5.39 6.53
CA PRO A 211 -11.45 -4.46 7.50
C PRO A 211 -11.68 -3.08 6.88
N LEU A 212 -12.91 -2.58 6.98
CA LEU A 212 -13.28 -1.25 6.52
C LEU A 212 -12.96 -0.23 7.63
N GLN A 213 -12.14 0.76 7.28
CA GLN A 213 -11.56 1.70 8.24
C GLN A 213 -12.42 2.98 8.41
N PHE A 214 -13.73 2.84 8.61
CA PHE A 214 -14.58 3.99 8.92
C PHE A 214 -14.19 4.65 10.24
N PHE A 215 -14.59 5.91 10.45
CA PHE A 215 -14.27 6.67 11.66
C PHE A 215 -14.65 5.93 12.96
N PHE A 216 -15.71 5.11 12.94
CA PHE A 216 -16.21 4.39 14.11
C PHE A 216 -15.53 3.03 14.38
N THR A 217 -14.61 2.56 13.54
CA THR A 217 -14.04 1.20 13.66
C THR A 217 -12.73 1.14 14.46
N LYS A 218 -12.13 2.29 14.80
CA LYS A 218 -10.82 2.35 15.50
C LYS A 218 -10.87 1.97 16.97
N HIS A 219 -11.92 2.39 17.68
CA HIS A 219 -12.02 2.19 19.13
C HIS A 219 -13.48 1.99 19.53
N PRO A 220 -13.80 1.10 20.51
CA PRO A 220 -15.17 0.84 20.95
C PRO A 220 -15.95 2.08 21.40
N SER A 221 -15.27 3.10 21.92
CA SER A 221 -15.91 4.37 22.30
C SER A 221 -16.51 5.15 21.12
N GLN A 222 -16.12 4.81 19.90
CA GLN A 222 -16.57 5.46 18.67
C GLN A 222 -17.59 4.64 17.89
N PHE A 223 -18.01 3.47 18.40
CA PHE A 223 -19.02 2.64 17.75
C PHE A 223 -20.28 3.41 17.42
N PHE A 224 -20.74 3.26 16.19
CA PHE A 224 -21.76 4.10 15.61
C PHE A 224 -23.14 3.76 16.20
N PRO A 225 -23.89 4.75 16.72
CA PRO A 225 -25.16 4.49 17.40
C PRO A 225 -26.29 4.23 16.40
N LEU A 226 -26.50 2.97 16.05
CA LEU A 226 -27.59 2.55 15.16
C LEU A 226 -28.97 2.85 15.75
N ALA A 227 -29.15 2.69 17.07
CA ALA A 227 -30.42 2.95 17.75
C ALA A 227 -30.91 4.40 17.55
N ALA A 228 -29.99 5.37 17.51
CA ALA A 228 -30.31 6.78 17.32
C ALA A 228 -30.83 7.11 15.90
N ILE A 229 -30.61 6.22 14.92
CA ILE A 229 -30.97 6.43 13.51
C ILE A 229 -32.07 5.48 13.05
N ALA A 230 -32.22 4.34 13.73
CA ALA A 230 -33.04 3.20 13.31
C ALA A 230 -34.49 3.55 12.97
N GLY A 231 -35.08 4.56 13.63
CA GLY A 231 -36.49 4.93 13.46
C GLY A 231 -36.84 5.69 12.17
N VAL A 232 -35.88 6.31 11.48
CA VAL A 232 -36.20 7.26 10.38
C VAL A 232 -35.44 6.97 9.09
N ASN A 233 -34.13 6.71 9.17
CA ASN A 233 -33.28 6.55 7.98
C ASN A 233 -32.59 5.19 7.96
N ASP A 234 -32.24 4.73 6.77
CA ASP A 234 -31.43 3.54 6.59
C ASP A 234 -29.95 3.89 6.55
N VAL A 235 -29.13 3.00 7.09
CA VAL A 235 -27.67 3.08 6.99
C VAL A 235 -27.25 2.17 5.85
N ARG A 236 -26.56 2.73 4.87
CA ARG A 236 -26.08 2.01 3.69
C ARG A 236 -24.59 2.18 3.55
N ILE A 237 -23.92 1.11 3.15
CA ILE A 237 -22.52 1.15 2.73
C ILE A 237 -22.51 0.84 1.24
N ASN A 238 -22.12 1.82 0.43
CA ASN A 238 -21.93 1.61 -1.01
C ASN A 238 -20.45 1.42 -1.30
N ILE A 239 -20.09 0.39 -2.06
CA ILE A 239 -18.72 0.09 -2.45
C ILE A 239 -18.66 0.04 -3.97
N LYS A 240 -17.85 0.92 -4.56
CA LYS A 240 -17.53 0.89 -5.98
C LYS A 240 -16.26 0.07 -6.19
N PHE A 241 -16.40 -1.05 -6.90
CA PHE A 241 -15.27 -1.91 -7.25
C PHE A 241 -14.63 -1.46 -8.56
N ARG A 242 -13.30 -1.54 -8.63
CA ARG A 242 -12.52 -1.30 -9.86
C ARG A 242 -12.78 -2.38 -10.91
N PRO A 243 -12.63 -2.06 -12.21
CA PRO A 243 -12.77 -3.04 -13.28
C PRO A 243 -11.66 -4.09 -13.24
N LEU A 244 -11.94 -5.27 -13.78
CA LEU A 244 -11.00 -6.41 -13.75
C LEU A 244 -9.66 -6.12 -14.46
N SER A 245 -9.68 -5.33 -15.53
CA SER A 245 -8.47 -4.97 -16.30
C SER A 245 -7.41 -4.26 -15.46
N GLU A 246 -7.83 -3.56 -14.42
CA GLU A 246 -6.94 -2.86 -13.49
C GLU A 246 -6.33 -3.82 -12.45
N LEU A 247 -7.03 -4.89 -12.10
CA LEU A 247 -6.66 -5.76 -10.97
C LEU A 247 -5.81 -6.98 -11.37
N LEU A 248 -5.65 -7.20 -12.67
CA LEU A 248 -4.88 -8.31 -13.21
C LEU A 248 -3.51 -7.86 -13.75
N MET A 249 -2.50 -8.67 -13.48
CA MET A 249 -1.15 -8.60 -14.04
C MET A 249 -0.77 -9.95 -14.66
N CYS A 250 0.15 -9.92 -15.61
CA CYS A 250 0.79 -11.12 -16.15
C CYS A 250 2.30 -10.96 -16.14
N HIS A 251 3.02 -12.07 -16.17
CA HIS A 251 4.44 -12.09 -16.42
C HIS A 251 4.76 -13.18 -17.44
N GLY A 252 5.50 -12.84 -18.48
CA GLY A 252 5.92 -13.77 -19.53
C GLY A 252 7.37 -14.16 -19.35
N GLY A 253 7.78 -15.30 -19.90
CA GLY A 253 9.20 -15.63 -20.02
C GLY A 253 9.92 -14.59 -20.87
N TYR A 254 11.07 -14.12 -20.40
CA TYR A 254 12.00 -13.31 -21.19
C TYR A 254 12.86 -14.22 -22.06
N THR A 255 13.08 -13.84 -23.32
CA THR A 255 14.10 -14.48 -24.15
C THR A 255 15.42 -13.75 -23.91
N VAL A 256 16.48 -14.46 -23.54
CA VAL A 256 17.82 -13.86 -23.40
C VAL A 256 18.48 -13.84 -24.79
N GLY A 257 19.16 -12.75 -25.13
CA GLY A 257 19.96 -12.65 -26.36
C GLY A 257 21.13 -13.63 -26.38
N ALA A 258 21.56 -14.05 -27.58
CA ALA A 258 22.81 -14.78 -27.71
C ALA A 258 24.01 -13.82 -27.51
N GLN A 259 24.94 -14.19 -26.62
CA GLN A 259 26.15 -13.42 -26.32
C GLN A 259 27.18 -13.52 -27.46
N SER A 260 27.78 -12.38 -27.82
CA SER A 260 28.99 -12.31 -28.66
C SER A 260 30.10 -11.60 -27.88
N GLY A 261 30.82 -12.33 -27.01
CA GLY A 261 32.06 -11.85 -26.37
C GLY A 261 32.15 -12.10 -24.86
N THR A 262 33.38 -12.21 -24.33
CA THR A 262 33.78 -12.62 -22.96
C THR A 262 33.55 -11.55 -21.87
N SER A 263 32.32 -11.10 -21.67
CA SER A 263 31.92 -10.29 -20.51
C SER A 263 30.78 -10.98 -19.77
N ASP A 264 30.92 -11.21 -18.47
CA ASP A 264 29.94 -11.88 -17.59
C ASP A 264 28.66 -11.06 -17.32
N ALA A 265 28.25 -10.27 -18.30
CA ALA A 265 26.96 -9.60 -18.34
C ALA A 265 26.10 -10.22 -19.43
N TYR A 266 24.91 -10.69 -19.05
CA TYR A 266 23.87 -11.12 -19.98
C TYR A 266 23.01 -9.91 -20.31
N PRO A 267 23.28 -9.16 -21.40
CA PRO A 267 22.33 -8.17 -21.85
C PRO A 267 21.06 -8.92 -22.30
N ILE A 268 19.91 -8.52 -21.80
CA ILE A 268 18.66 -8.82 -22.49
C ILE A 268 18.76 -8.13 -23.85
N ASP A 269 18.57 -8.88 -24.93
CA ASP A 269 18.66 -8.31 -26.28
C ASP A 269 17.61 -7.21 -26.43
N ALA A 270 18.05 -6.04 -26.89
CA ALA A 270 17.24 -4.86 -27.16
C ALA A 270 16.11 -5.09 -28.20
N THR A 271 16.05 -6.28 -28.80
CA THR A 271 14.95 -6.74 -29.67
C THR A 271 13.97 -7.70 -28.99
N VAL A 272 14.13 -8.00 -27.70
CA VAL A 272 13.24 -8.88 -26.94
C VAL A 272 11.98 -8.11 -26.58
N ALA A 273 10.96 -8.28 -27.41
CA ALA A 273 9.62 -7.87 -27.04
C ALA A 273 9.04 -8.87 -26.04
N ALA A 274 8.47 -8.40 -24.93
CA ALA A 274 7.64 -9.26 -24.11
C ALA A 274 6.50 -9.81 -24.99
N LYS A 275 6.36 -11.13 -25.07
CA LYS A 275 5.30 -11.75 -25.88
C LYS A 275 3.96 -11.51 -25.19
N ASP A 276 2.91 -11.21 -25.97
CA ASP A 276 1.57 -10.99 -25.43
C ASP A 276 1.10 -12.22 -24.63
N CYS A 277 0.93 -12.05 -23.31
CA CYS A 277 0.42 -13.08 -22.43
C CYS A 277 -1.12 -13.14 -22.45
N GLN A 278 -1.78 -12.42 -23.36
CA GLN A 278 -3.22 -12.44 -23.60
C GLN A 278 -4.04 -12.16 -22.33
N LEU A 279 -3.62 -11.19 -21.49
CA LEU A 279 -4.25 -10.90 -20.19
C LEU A 279 -5.76 -10.61 -20.32
N SER A 280 -6.17 -9.95 -21.40
CA SER A 280 -7.57 -9.62 -21.71
C SER A 280 -8.47 -10.84 -21.93
N LYS A 281 -7.89 -12.05 -22.10
CA LYS A 281 -8.64 -13.30 -22.29
C LYS A 281 -8.97 -14.00 -20.98
N ILE A 282 -8.41 -13.58 -19.85
CA ILE A 282 -8.80 -14.09 -18.53
C ILE A 282 -10.20 -13.59 -18.20
N LYS A 283 -11.08 -14.53 -17.87
CA LYS A 283 -12.47 -14.26 -17.50
C LYS A 283 -12.85 -15.02 -16.23
N PHE A 284 -14.04 -14.72 -15.73
CA PHE A 284 -14.68 -15.47 -14.66
C PHE A 284 -16.08 -15.82 -15.11
N ASP A 285 -16.56 -17.00 -14.74
CA ASP A 285 -17.90 -17.45 -15.11
C ASP A 285 -18.99 -16.59 -14.45
N GLY A 286 -19.58 -15.70 -15.26
CA GLY A 286 -20.58 -14.70 -14.88
C GLY A 286 -20.01 -13.54 -14.04
N SER A 287 -19.61 -13.83 -12.80
CA SER A 287 -19.05 -12.86 -11.84
C SER A 287 -17.73 -13.38 -11.28
N ALA A 288 -16.81 -12.46 -10.98
CA ALA A 288 -15.55 -12.79 -10.31
C ALA A 288 -15.77 -13.23 -8.85
N PHE A 289 -16.88 -12.82 -8.24
CA PHE A 289 -17.20 -13.18 -6.85
C PHE A 289 -18.06 -14.44 -6.79
N GLU A 290 -17.66 -15.38 -5.94
CA GLU A 290 -18.50 -16.46 -5.45
C GLU A 290 -19.35 -15.98 -4.28
N ARG A 291 -18.74 -15.22 -3.37
CA ARG A 291 -19.40 -14.60 -2.22
C ARG A 291 -18.83 -13.21 -1.98
N CYS A 292 -19.70 -12.25 -1.69
CA CYS A 292 -19.33 -10.89 -1.31
C CYS A 292 -20.31 -10.45 -0.24
N GLN A 293 -19.86 -10.29 1.01
CA GLN A 293 -20.69 -9.99 2.18
C GLN A 293 -20.00 -9.00 3.09
N LEU A 294 -20.75 -8.18 3.83
CA LEU A 294 -20.22 -7.39 4.94
C LEU A 294 -20.47 -8.10 6.25
N ARG A 295 -19.40 -8.42 6.97
CA ARG A 295 -19.46 -8.89 8.35
C ARG A 295 -19.48 -7.69 9.28
N CYS A 296 -20.63 -7.46 9.90
CA CYS A 296 -20.84 -6.35 10.81
C CYS A 296 -20.79 -6.82 12.26
N ALA A 297 -20.05 -6.10 13.08
CA ALA A 297 -20.02 -6.27 14.51
C ALA A 297 -21.16 -5.48 15.17
N TYR A 298 -22.11 -6.18 15.76
CA TYR A 298 -23.21 -5.59 16.49
C TYR A 298 -22.97 -5.67 17.98
N VAL A 299 -23.21 -4.56 18.69
CA VAL A 299 -23.16 -4.51 20.14
C VAL A 299 -24.55 -4.22 20.67
N HIS A 300 -24.99 -5.09 21.57
CA HIS A 300 -26.27 -5.03 22.28
C HIS A 300 -26.02 -4.50 23.68
N VAL A 301 -26.73 -3.43 24.07
CA VAL A 301 -26.63 -2.86 25.41
C VAL A 301 -27.93 -3.10 26.19
N THR A 302 -27.92 -2.81 27.50
CA THR A 302 -29.13 -2.97 28.32
C THR A 302 -30.21 -1.95 27.99
N GLY A 303 -31.48 -2.31 28.23
CA GLY A 303 -32.63 -1.46 27.91
C GLY A 303 -32.55 0.01 28.37
N PRO A 304 -32.14 0.31 29.62
CA PRO A 304 -31.97 1.69 30.06
C PRO A 304 -30.91 2.47 29.26
N GLU A 305 -29.80 1.82 28.93
CA GLU A 305 -28.72 2.43 28.14
C GLU A 305 -29.13 2.60 26.67
N ALA A 306 -29.78 1.60 26.07
CA ALA A 306 -30.35 1.69 24.72
C ALA A 306 -31.35 2.86 24.61
N THR A 307 -32.20 3.04 25.62
CA THR A 307 -33.15 4.17 25.68
C THR A 307 -32.44 5.52 25.78
N SER A 308 -31.34 5.58 26.52
CA SER A 308 -30.50 6.79 26.59
C SER A 308 -29.81 7.07 25.26
N LEU A 309 -29.23 6.04 24.62
CA LEU A 309 -28.59 6.14 23.31
C LEU A 309 -29.57 6.59 22.22
N MET A 310 -30.84 6.15 22.28
CA MET A 310 -31.85 6.54 21.30
C MET A 310 -32.29 8.02 21.45
N ASN A 311 -32.44 8.50 22.68
CA ASN A 311 -33.02 9.83 22.95
C ASN A 311 -31.96 10.94 23.07
N SER A 312 -30.70 10.60 23.36
CA SER A 312 -29.62 11.57 23.47
C SER A 312 -29.16 12.03 22.09
N GLU A 313 -28.81 13.32 22.01
CA GLU A 313 -28.10 13.87 20.86
C GLU A 313 -26.63 13.43 20.93
N HIS A 314 -26.13 12.80 19.86
CA HIS A 314 -24.73 12.38 19.79
C HIS A 314 -23.96 13.36 18.93
N VAL A 315 -22.93 13.97 19.52
CA VAL A 315 -21.97 14.80 18.78
C VAL A 315 -20.62 14.10 18.84
N ARG A 316 -20.06 13.77 17.68
CA ARG A 316 -18.82 13.01 17.58
C ARG A 316 -17.79 13.75 16.74
N LEU A 317 -16.61 13.91 17.32
CA LEU A 317 -15.43 14.37 16.58
C LEU A 317 -14.95 13.24 15.70
N MET A 318 -14.93 13.49 14.39
CA MET A 318 -14.44 12.57 13.38
C MET A 318 -13.09 13.07 12.86
N LYS A 319 -12.17 12.14 12.64
CA LYS A 319 -10.93 12.39 11.89
C LYS A 319 -11.09 11.79 10.50
N MET A 320 -11.36 12.64 9.51
CA MET A 320 -11.69 12.22 8.15
C MET A 320 -10.45 12.23 7.25
N TRP A 321 -10.36 11.22 6.38
CA TRP A 321 -9.30 11.07 5.39
C TRP A 321 -9.69 11.59 4.00
N SER A 322 -10.93 11.33 3.59
CA SER A 322 -11.42 11.72 2.27
C SER A 322 -12.11 13.09 2.27
N GLY A 323 -12.37 13.63 1.08
CA GLY A 323 -13.01 14.93 0.89
C GLY A 323 -12.05 16.11 0.86
N ASN A 324 -10.78 15.88 1.22
CA ASN A 324 -9.74 16.90 1.31
C ASN A 324 -8.40 16.36 0.75
N HIS A 325 -8.45 15.80 -0.47
CA HIS A 325 -7.28 15.34 -1.21
C HIS A 325 -7.06 16.18 -2.47
N ILE A 326 -5.80 16.37 -2.85
CA ILE A 326 -5.41 17.11 -4.05
C ILE A 326 -4.47 16.22 -4.84
N SER A 327 -4.84 15.95 -6.08
CA SER A 327 -4.07 15.14 -7.02
C SER A 327 -3.65 16.00 -8.19
N LYS A 328 -2.35 16.03 -8.52
CA LYS A 328 -1.83 16.75 -9.68
C LYS A 328 -0.78 15.91 -10.39
N GLN A 329 -0.93 15.81 -11.71
CA GLN A 329 0.03 15.15 -12.58
C GLN A 329 1.09 16.15 -13.06
N PHE A 330 2.33 15.69 -13.10
CA PHE A 330 3.49 16.44 -13.52
C PHE A 330 4.29 15.64 -14.54
N ILE A 331 4.69 16.34 -15.60
CA ILE A 331 5.65 15.81 -16.57
C ILE A 331 7.04 16.16 -16.06
N VAL A 332 7.81 15.15 -15.68
CA VAL A 332 9.20 15.28 -15.22
C VAL A 332 10.08 15.01 -16.43
N THR A 333 10.86 16.02 -16.82
CA THR A 333 11.75 15.94 -17.99
C THR A 333 13.18 16.20 -17.55
N CYS A 334 14.13 15.32 -17.87
CA CYS A 334 15.54 15.56 -17.61
C CYS A 334 16.29 15.77 -18.94
N ASN A 335 17.19 16.76 -18.96
CA ASN A 335 18.12 17.00 -20.08
C ASN A 335 19.58 16.67 -19.70
N ALA A 336 19.83 16.38 -18.42
CA ALA A 336 21.10 15.93 -17.84
C ALA A 336 20.81 15.21 -16.51
N ALA A 337 21.61 14.21 -16.13
CA ALA A 337 21.45 13.49 -14.87
C ALA A 337 21.52 14.44 -13.67
N GLY A 338 20.53 14.36 -12.76
CA GLY A 338 20.48 15.18 -11.55
C GLY A 338 20.02 16.63 -11.77
N SER A 339 19.39 16.96 -12.91
CA SER A 339 18.77 18.27 -13.10
C SER A 339 17.63 18.46 -12.09
N ALA A 340 17.80 19.38 -11.15
CA ALA A 340 16.80 19.64 -10.11
C ALA A 340 15.52 20.24 -10.72
N GLN A 341 14.36 19.70 -10.34
CA GLN A 341 13.04 20.24 -10.70
C GLN A 341 12.21 20.47 -9.44
N THR A 342 11.20 21.33 -9.56
CA THR A 342 10.28 21.63 -8.46
C THR A 342 8.85 21.35 -8.89
N LEU A 343 8.16 20.51 -8.12
CA LEU A 343 6.75 20.20 -8.31
C LEU A 343 5.92 21.08 -7.39
N ASP A 344 5.12 21.95 -7.99
CA ASP A 344 4.35 22.97 -7.29
C ASP A 344 2.85 22.62 -7.24
N LEU A 345 2.32 22.46 -6.04
CA LEU A 345 0.91 22.18 -5.75
C LEU A 345 0.30 23.28 -4.89
N ASP A 346 -0.86 23.78 -5.31
CA ASP A 346 -1.65 24.71 -4.50
C ASP A 346 -2.58 23.91 -3.59
N LEU A 347 -2.49 24.15 -2.28
CA LEU A 347 -3.28 23.44 -1.26
C LEU A 347 -4.56 24.23 -0.97
N SER A 348 -5.69 23.77 -1.51
CA SER A 348 -7.01 24.39 -1.34
C SER A 348 -7.89 23.68 -0.31
N PHE A 349 -7.32 23.33 0.85
CA PHE A 349 -8.07 22.65 1.91
C PHE A 349 -9.00 23.61 2.65
N LEU A 350 -10.15 23.11 3.13
CA LEU A 350 -11.15 23.93 3.83
C LEU A 350 -11.18 23.67 5.34
N HIS A 351 -10.81 22.48 5.78
CA HIS A 351 -11.01 22.05 7.16
C HIS A 351 -9.77 22.26 8.06
N PRO A 352 -9.91 22.09 9.39
CA PRO A 352 -8.77 22.03 10.30
C PRO A 352 -7.96 20.75 10.09
N VAL A 353 -6.82 20.87 9.42
CA VAL A 353 -5.97 19.74 9.02
C VAL A 353 -4.95 19.42 10.11
N THR A 354 -4.86 18.15 10.49
CA THR A 354 -3.92 17.64 11.50
C THR A 354 -2.57 17.24 10.91
N GLU A 355 -2.58 16.77 9.67
CA GLU A 355 -1.44 16.14 9.01
C GLU A 355 -1.67 16.12 7.50
N LEU A 356 -0.61 16.33 6.72
CA LEU A 356 -0.60 16.05 5.28
C LEU A 356 0.12 14.74 5.05
N ILE A 357 -0.51 13.83 4.31
CA ILE A 357 0.14 12.65 3.76
C ILE A 357 0.39 12.90 2.28
N ILE A 358 1.63 12.73 1.85
CA ILE A 358 2.05 12.98 0.47
C ILE A 358 2.58 11.67 -0.11
N THR A 359 2.09 11.31 -1.29
CA THR A 359 2.55 10.17 -2.07
C THR A 359 2.86 10.62 -3.49
N ILE A 360 3.83 9.97 -4.12
CA ILE A 360 4.18 10.21 -5.51
C ILE A 360 4.17 8.88 -6.23
N ARG A 361 3.50 8.81 -7.38
CA ARG A 361 3.35 7.58 -8.16
C ARG A 361 3.59 7.86 -9.62
N LYS A 362 4.12 6.89 -10.35
CA LYS A 362 4.20 6.98 -11.80
C LYS A 362 2.81 6.75 -12.38
N VAL A 363 2.34 7.61 -13.29
CA VAL A 363 1.00 7.48 -13.90
C VAL A 363 0.81 6.14 -14.60
N SER A 364 1.93 5.60 -15.08
CA SER A 364 1.97 4.33 -15.78
C SER A 364 1.78 3.09 -14.90
N ASP A 365 2.02 3.20 -13.59
CA ASP A 365 1.86 2.04 -12.69
C ASP A 365 0.38 1.84 -12.31
N MET A 366 -0.45 2.87 -12.54
CA MET A 366 -1.86 2.95 -12.17
C MET A 366 -2.82 2.68 -13.34
N GLY A 367 -2.31 2.36 -14.54
CA GLY A 367 -3.16 2.16 -15.71
C GLY A 367 -3.82 0.77 -15.80
N GLY A 368 -4.87 0.69 -16.61
CA GLY A 368 -5.62 -0.54 -16.88
C GLY A 368 -5.17 -1.33 -18.10
N ASP A 369 -3.99 -1.07 -18.67
CA ASP A 369 -3.56 -1.67 -19.94
C ASP A 369 -3.42 -3.19 -19.81
N THR A 370 -4.01 -3.93 -20.73
CA THR A 370 -3.96 -5.40 -20.74
C THR A 370 -2.96 -5.95 -21.74
N THR A 371 -2.30 -5.08 -22.49
CA THR A 371 -1.30 -5.45 -23.48
C THR A 371 0.07 -5.59 -22.84
N ASN A 372 0.87 -6.50 -23.39
CA ASN A 372 2.24 -6.75 -22.96
C ASN A 372 3.25 -6.32 -24.02
N THR A 373 3.01 -5.22 -24.73
CA THR A 373 3.95 -4.71 -25.74
C THR A 373 5.07 -3.91 -25.07
N HIS A 374 5.93 -4.59 -24.33
CA HIS A 374 7.24 -4.03 -24.02
C HIS A 374 8.19 -4.31 -25.16
N ALA A 375 8.86 -3.30 -25.68
CA ALA A 375 10.22 -3.48 -26.18
C ALA A 375 11.14 -3.25 -24.98
N ILE A 376 11.88 -4.28 -24.55
CA ILE A 376 12.93 -4.10 -23.55
C ILE A 376 13.98 -3.19 -24.19
N GLY A 377 14.35 -2.14 -23.46
CA GLY A 377 15.01 -0.94 -23.99
C GLY A 377 15.96 -1.18 -25.16
N GLN A 378 15.68 -0.53 -26.29
CA GLN A 378 16.79 -0.11 -27.14
C GLN A 378 17.61 0.89 -26.33
N VAL A 379 18.85 0.50 -26.02
CA VAL A 379 19.90 1.44 -25.62
C VAL A 379 19.87 2.60 -26.62
N GLY A 380 19.49 3.80 -26.16
CA GLY A 380 19.50 5.01 -26.96
C GLY A 380 18.16 5.59 -27.45
N THR A 381 16.99 5.00 -27.14
CA THR A 381 15.71 5.62 -27.55
C THR A 381 14.57 5.43 -26.55
N ALA A 382 14.77 5.84 -25.30
CA ALA A 382 13.68 5.97 -24.32
C ALA A 382 12.80 7.20 -24.65
N THR A 383 12.03 7.12 -25.75
CA THR A 383 11.02 8.13 -26.09
C THR A 383 9.64 7.55 -25.79
N LYS A 384 8.98 8.10 -24.77
CA LYS A 384 7.65 7.71 -24.23
C LYS A 384 7.59 6.35 -23.52
N ALA A 385 7.36 6.41 -22.21
CA ALA A 385 6.17 5.84 -21.58
C ALA A 385 5.57 4.58 -22.25
N ALA A 386 6.24 3.44 -22.15
CA ALA A 386 5.64 2.11 -22.30
C ALA A 386 5.48 1.44 -20.93
N ALA A 387 5.29 2.24 -19.88
CA ALA A 387 5.29 1.79 -18.49
C ALA A 387 3.90 1.35 -17.98
N ASN A 388 2.89 1.32 -18.86
CA ASN A 388 1.56 0.76 -18.64
C ASN A 388 1.47 -0.58 -19.37
N THR A 389 2.12 -1.63 -18.89
CA THR A 389 1.83 -2.96 -19.46
C THR A 389 1.18 -3.83 -18.42
N ALA A 390 0.65 -4.95 -18.89
CA ALA A 390 0.20 -6.01 -18.03
C ALA A 390 1.27 -6.55 -17.04
N GLN A 391 2.57 -6.25 -17.22
CA GLN A 391 3.67 -6.76 -16.38
C GLN A 391 4.02 -5.89 -15.19
N THR A 392 3.98 -4.56 -15.33
CA THR A 392 4.50 -3.63 -14.31
C THR A 392 3.41 -2.93 -13.50
N LYS A 393 2.18 -3.45 -13.49
CA LYS A 393 1.08 -2.83 -12.73
C LYS A 393 1.30 -2.91 -11.23
N ASN A 394 1.31 -1.76 -10.58
CA ASN A 394 1.33 -1.68 -9.13
C ASN A 394 0.73 -0.35 -8.64
N TYR A 395 -0.52 -0.39 -8.19
CA TYR A 395 -1.21 0.78 -7.65
C TYR A 395 -0.55 1.44 -6.44
N PHE A 396 0.27 0.67 -5.73
CA PHE A 396 0.86 1.04 -4.44
C PHE A 396 2.38 1.14 -4.52
N ALA A 397 2.92 1.27 -5.73
CA ALA A 397 4.30 1.63 -6.01
C ALA A 397 4.48 3.14 -5.75
N TYR A 398 5.00 3.50 -4.58
CA TYR A 398 5.27 4.89 -4.22
C TYR A 398 6.74 5.24 -4.48
N HIS A 399 6.97 6.24 -5.34
CA HIS A 399 8.28 6.67 -5.84
C HIS A 399 8.87 7.79 -5.00
N GLY A 400 10.21 7.84 -4.88
CA GLY A 400 10.88 8.98 -4.22
C GLY A 400 12.29 8.74 -3.67
N ASN A 401 12.78 7.50 -3.58
CA ASN A 401 14.14 7.18 -3.11
C ASN A 401 15.19 7.10 -4.26
N GLY A 402 14.80 7.41 -5.50
CA GLY A 402 15.64 7.21 -6.68
C GLY A 402 15.77 5.74 -7.13
N LYS A 403 14.95 4.83 -6.59
CA LYS A 403 14.82 3.43 -7.01
C LYS A 403 13.38 3.14 -7.44
N ASP A 404 13.18 2.11 -8.26
CA ASP A 404 11.84 1.67 -8.64
C ASP A 404 11.22 0.89 -7.46
N PRO A 405 10.14 1.36 -6.83
CA PRO A 405 9.49 0.67 -5.72
C PRO A 405 8.71 -0.58 -6.16
N ASN A 406 8.59 -0.86 -7.47
CA ASN A 406 7.83 -1.99 -7.97
C ASN A 406 8.70 -3.26 -8.08
N PRO A 407 8.47 -4.30 -7.25
CA PRO A 407 9.23 -5.55 -7.30
C PRO A 407 8.98 -6.38 -8.56
N GLU A 408 7.91 -6.07 -9.31
CA GLU A 408 7.58 -6.70 -10.58
C GLU A 408 8.10 -5.91 -11.78
N SER A 409 8.84 -4.82 -11.55
CA SER A 409 9.50 -4.08 -12.62
C SER A 409 10.53 -4.96 -13.33
N VAL A 410 10.69 -4.73 -14.63
CA VAL A 410 11.67 -5.46 -15.44
C VAL A 410 13.10 -5.17 -14.95
N ASP A 411 13.33 -3.99 -14.40
CA ASP A 411 14.65 -3.58 -13.92
C ASP A 411 15.06 -4.30 -12.63
N GLU A 412 14.12 -4.60 -11.73
CA GLU A 412 14.41 -5.37 -10.50
C GLU A 412 14.45 -6.90 -10.73
N CYS A 413 13.89 -7.40 -11.83
CA CYS A 413 13.91 -8.83 -12.16
C CYS A 413 15.24 -9.32 -12.75
N ILE A 414 16.19 -8.41 -12.99
CA ILE A 414 17.51 -8.68 -13.60
C ILE A 414 18.60 -8.57 -12.53
N ASP A 415 19.06 -9.71 -12.00
CA ASP A 415 20.28 -9.75 -11.18
C ASP A 415 21.50 -9.73 -12.10
N MET A 416 22.20 -8.60 -12.15
CA MET A 416 23.52 -8.54 -12.75
C MET A 416 24.57 -8.88 -11.69
N ALA A 417 25.02 -10.14 -11.74
CA ALA A 417 26.06 -10.68 -10.89
C ALA A 417 27.43 -10.06 -11.21
N THR A 418 27.70 -8.84 -10.74
CA THR A 418 29.06 -8.39 -10.47
C THR A 418 29.04 -7.24 -9.47
N ALA A 419 29.54 -7.53 -8.27
CA ALA A 419 29.65 -6.60 -7.14
C ALA A 419 30.82 -5.60 -7.31
N ALA A 420 30.96 -5.01 -8.49
CA ALA A 420 31.90 -3.92 -8.72
C ALA A 420 31.10 -2.63 -8.94
N ASP A 421 31.34 -1.69 -8.04
CA ASP A 421 30.87 -0.31 -7.99
C ASP A 421 31.36 0.53 -9.18
N THR A 422 31.05 0.09 -10.40
CA THR A 422 31.34 0.83 -11.64
C THR A 422 30.12 0.76 -12.54
N ASP A 423 29.50 1.92 -12.75
CA ASP A 423 28.51 2.26 -13.78
C ASP A 423 28.40 1.26 -14.95
N LEU A 424 27.70 0.15 -14.75
CA LEU A 424 27.33 -0.78 -15.82
C LEU A 424 25.91 -0.42 -16.27
N ASP A 425 25.90 0.44 -17.29
CA ASP A 425 24.90 0.81 -18.31
C ASP A 425 23.67 -0.10 -18.52
N HIS A 426 22.95 -0.42 -17.45
CA HIS A 426 21.49 -0.54 -17.55
C HIS A 426 20.94 0.87 -17.57
N ALA A 427 20.05 1.17 -18.51
CA ALA A 427 19.26 2.39 -18.54
C ALA A 427 18.82 2.72 -17.10
N LYS A 428 19.47 3.71 -16.45
CA LYS A 428 19.07 4.11 -15.10
C LYS A 428 17.59 4.44 -15.19
N PRO A 429 16.73 3.77 -14.40
CA PRO A 429 15.31 3.89 -14.58
C PRO A 429 14.93 5.35 -14.38
N THR A 430 13.84 5.73 -15.00
CA THR A 430 13.20 7.02 -14.76
C THR A 430 12.60 6.98 -13.37
N THR A 431 13.44 7.13 -12.36
CA THR A 431 13.06 7.18 -10.95
C THR A 431 13.38 8.56 -10.44
N ILE A 432 12.45 9.10 -9.66
CA ILE A 432 12.62 10.39 -9.02
C ILE A 432 13.24 10.18 -7.64
N LYS A 433 14.15 11.08 -7.27
CA LYS A 433 14.62 11.20 -5.90
C LYS A 433 14.11 12.51 -5.32
N VAL A 434 13.31 12.42 -4.26
CA VAL A 434 12.81 13.59 -3.54
C VAL A 434 13.90 14.10 -2.61
N LYS A 435 14.16 15.41 -2.65
CA LYS A 435 15.13 16.07 -1.78
C LYS A 435 14.46 16.62 -0.53
N ASN A 436 13.52 17.53 -0.72
CA ASN A 436 12.85 18.21 0.38
C ASN A 436 11.47 18.75 -0.03
N PHE A 437 10.72 19.16 0.99
CA PHE A 437 9.37 19.71 0.89
C PHE A 437 9.32 21.10 1.51
N VAL A 438 8.86 22.08 0.73
CA VAL A 438 8.73 23.46 1.17
C VAL A 438 7.24 23.83 1.22
N LEU A 439 6.72 24.04 2.43
CA LEU A 439 5.38 24.56 2.65
C LEU A 439 5.40 26.09 2.79
N LYS A 440 4.69 26.78 1.90
CA LYS A 440 4.48 28.23 1.94
C LYS A 440 3.04 28.54 2.29
N LEU A 441 2.84 29.41 3.29
CA LEU A 441 1.55 29.92 3.72
C LEU A 441 1.56 31.44 3.57
N ASN A 442 0.64 31.98 2.77
CA ASN A 442 0.52 33.41 2.46
C ASN A 442 1.87 34.05 2.03
N GLY A 443 2.65 33.31 1.24
CA GLY A 443 3.95 33.77 0.70
C GLY A 443 5.15 33.58 1.64
N GLN A 444 4.95 33.20 2.91
CA GLN A 444 6.02 32.93 3.87
C GLN A 444 6.28 31.42 3.98
N THR A 445 7.55 31.03 4.05
CA THR A 445 7.91 29.64 4.37
C THR A 445 7.62 29.37 5.84
N LYS A 446 6.95 28.24 6.13
CA LYS A 446 6.70 27.84 7.52
C LYS A 446 8.01 27.50 8.27
N HIS A 447 9.02 27.06 7.54
CA HIS A 447 10.34 26.69 8.08
C HIS A 447 11.26 27.90 8.19
N LEU A 448 12.00 27.96 9.30
CA LEU A 448 12.81 29.12 9.70
C LEU A 448 14.04 29.33 8.80
N ASP A 449 14.52 28.26 8.16
CA ASP A 449 15.69 28.23 7.27
C ASP A 449 15.37 28.53 5.80
N GLY A 450 14.08 28.52 5.43
CA GLY A 450 13.63 28.67 4.05
C GLY A 450 13.99 27.50 3.11
N GLN A 451 14.71 26.48 3.59
CA GLN A 451 15.19 25.34 2.80
C GLN A 451 14.18 24.18 2.75
N GLY A 452 13.16 24.19 3.62
CA GLY A 452 12.13 23.15 3.67
C GLY A 452 12.47 22.03 4.62
N VAL A 453 11.70 20.95 4.58
CA VAL A 453 11.95 19.74 5.37
C VAL A 453 12.49 18.66 4.47
N ASP A 454 13.61 18.07 4.87
CA ASP A 454 14.23 16.98 4.14
C ASP A 454 13.32 15.74 4.07
N ARG A 455 13.48 15.00 2.96
CA ARG A 455 12.76 13.75 2.71
C ARG A 455 12.88 12.80 3.90
N GLU A 456 14.10 12.56 4.38
CA GLU A 456 14.39 11.59 5.44
C GLU A 456 13.64 11.95 6.74
N TYR A 457 13.54 13.24 7.06
CA TYR A 457 12.85 13.68 8.28
C TYR A 457 11.33 13.41 8.22
N LEU A 458 10.69 13.61 7.06
CA LEU A 458 9.26 13.30 6.88
C LEU A 458 8.99 11.78 6.82
N MET A 459 10.03 10.98 6.61
CA MET A 459 9.95 9.52 6.65
C MET A 459 10.21 8.96 8.06
N ASP A 460 11.16 9.52 8.82
CA ASP A 460 11.63 8.97 10.10
C ASP A 460 10.80 9.40 11.34
N ARG A 461 9.68 10.12 11.14
CA ARG A 461 8.57 10.34 12.10
C ARG A 461 8.95 10.23 13.59
N TRP A 462 9.47 11.31 14.17
CA TRP A 462 10.11 11.35 15.49
C TRP A 462 9.17 11.18 16.72
N MET A 463 7.94 10.67 16.58
CA MET A 463 7.01 10.57 17.71
C MET A 463 6.57 9.12 17.97
N PRO A 464 6.99 8.52 19.10
CA PRO A 464 6.72 7.13 19.43
C PRO A 464 5.33 7.00 20.04
N GLN A 465 4.30 7.04 19.21
CA GLN A 465 3.06 6.31 19.46
C GLN A 465 2.67 5.65 18.15
N LEU A 466 2.90 4.34 18.09
CA LEU A 466 2.41 3.39 17.08
C LEU A 466 2.72 3.61 15.58
N HIS A 467 3.69 4.45 15.22
CA HIS A 467 4.18 4.55 13.84
C HIS A 467 5.47 3.73 13.62
N SER A 468 5.36 2.41 13.56
CA SER A 468 6.49 1.56 13.14
C SER A 468 6.48 1.44 11.62
N ASN A 469 7.26 2.31 10.96
CA ASN A 469 7.91 1.95 9.69
C ASN A 469 9.44 1.94 9.83
N THR A 470 9.98 2.22 11.03
CA THR A 470 11.27 1.68 11.41
C THR A 470 11.06 0.20 11.69
N SER A 471 11.23 -0.61 10.66
CA SER A 471 11.32 -2.04 10.89
C SER A 471 12.56 -2.30 11.72
N GLU A 472 12.37 -2.58 13.02
CA GLU A 472 13.44 -3.11 13.87
C GLU A 472 14.10 -4.28 13.16
N LYS A 473 13.31 -5.10 12.45
CA LYS A 473 13.80 -6.22 11.64
C LYS A 473 14.67 -5.80 10.45
N TRP A 474 14.45 -4.64 9.84
CA TRP A 474 15.31 -4.14 8.76
C TRP A 474 16.64 -3.66 9.30
N THR A 475 16.62 -2.88 10.38
CA THR A 475 17.83 -2.45 11.09
C THR A 475 18.59 -3.64 11.66
N ASP A 476 17.91 -4.59 12.30
CA ASP A 476 18.48 -5.84 12.81
C ASP A 476 19.02 -6.71 11.67
N LEU A 477 18.34 -6.76 10.51
CA LEU A 477 18.86 -7.44 9.32
C LEU A 477 20.13 -6.77 8.80
N MET A 478 20.15 -5.44 8.71
CA MET A 478 21.33 -4.69 8.29
C MET A 478 22.47 -4.83 9.28
N GLU A 479 22.18 -4.82 10.58
CA GLU A 479 23.14 -5.04 11.64
C GLU A 479 23.66 -6.49 11.62
N THR A 480 22.79 -7.48 11.40
CA THR A 480 23.17 -8.89 11.20
C THR A 480 24.02 -9.07 9.94
N ILE A 481 23.75 -8.36 8.84
CA ILE A 481 24.57 -8.37 7.61
C ILE A 481 25.97 -7.82 7.91
N ILE A 482 26.05 -6.74 8.69
CA ILE A 482 27.32 -6.10 9.07
C ILE A 482 28.10 -7.01 10.03
N GLU A 483 27.42 -7.64 10.99
CA GLU A 483 28.02 -8.56 11.98
C GLU A 483 28.43 -9.91 11.37
N SER A 484 27.68 -10.43 10.38
CA SER A 484 28.03 -11.64 9.62
C SER A 484 29.06 -11.40 8.52
N ASN A 485 29.43 -10.14 8.25
CA ASN A 485 30.59 -9.73 7.46
C ASN A 485 31.74 -9.22 8.35
N PRO A 486 32.36 -10.04 9.21
CA PRO A 486 33.63 -9.66 9.79
C PRO A 486 34.66 -9.57 8.66
N LYS A 487 35.20 -8.38 8.43
CA LYS A 487 36.36 -8.17 7.55
C LYS A 487 37.48 -9.17 7.91
N GLY A 488 37.70 -10.16 7.03
CA GLY A 488 38.81 -11.11 7.06
C GLY A 488 38.39 -12.37 6.29
N VAL A 489 39.12 -12.94 5.34
CA VAL A 489 40.57 -13.02 5.15
C VAL A 489 40.84 -13.26 3.66
N ASN A 490 41.90 -12.63 3.15
CA ASN A 490 42.51 -12.79 1.83
C ASN A 490 42.41 -14.22 1.22
N SER A 491 41.39 -14.52 0.44
CA SER A 491 41.36 -15.68 -0.47
C SER A 491 40.41 -15.39 -1.63
N ALA A 492 40.98 -14.99 -2.76
CA ALA A 492 40.26 -14.88 -4.02
C ALA A 492 39.91 -16.30 -4.49
N GLY A 493 38.62 -16.67 -4.51
CA GLY A 493 38.19 -17.97 -5.03
C GLY A 493 36.79 -18.40 -4.64
N ASP A 494 36.54 -18.67 -3.35
CA ASP A 494 35.44 -19.58 -2.96
C ASP A 494 34.26 -18.91 -2.21
N TRP A 495 34.23 -17.57 -2.13
CA TRP A 495 33.28 -16.83 -1.30
C TRP A 495 31.91 -16.59 -1.95
N HIS A 496 31.81 -16.65 -3.27
CA HIS A 496 30.58 -16.28 -4.00
C HIS A 496 29.51 -17.39 -4.02
N ASP A 497 29.90 -18.66 -4.04
CA ASP A 497 28.95 -19.76 -4.27
C ASP A 497 28.22 -20.23 -2.99
N ASN A 498 28.86 -20.18 -1.82
CA ASN A 498 28.29 -20.71 -0.58
C ASN A 498 27.31 -19.76 0.14
N ASN A 499 27.31 -18.47 -0.20
CA ASN A 499 26.44 -17.46 0.42
C ASN A 499 25.42 -16.86 -0.55
N HIS A 500 25.42 -17.28 -1.82
CA HIS A 500 24.52 -16.72 -2.84
C HIS A 500 23.06 -16.88 -2.44
N GLU A 501 22.63 -18.06 -2.00
CA GLU A 501 21.24 -18.29 -1.59
C GLU A 501 20.81 -17.45 -0.38
N LEU A 502 21.69 -17.27 0.60
CA LEU A 502 21.40 -16.48 1.79
C LEU A 502 21.36 -14.99 1.45
N VAL A 503 22.31 -14.48 0.66
CA VAL A 503 22.31 -13.10 0.13
C VAL A 503 21.08 -12.85 -0.73
N MET A 504 20.65 -13.83 -1.54
CA MET A 504 19.44 -13.72 -2.37
C MET A 504 18.15 -13.76 -1.54
N ALA A 505 18.08 -14.62 -0.53
CA ALA A 505 16.98 -14.62 0.43
C ALA A 505 16.92 -13.27 1.17
N LEU A 506 18.07 -12.74 1.58
CA LEU A 506 18.17 -11.45 2.27
C LEU A 506 17.85 -10.26 1.36
N LYS A 507 18.24 -10.29 0.09
CA LYS A 507 17.85 -9.27 -0.92
C LYS A 507 16.36 -9.35 -1.23
N THR A 508 15.79 -10.55 -1.29
CA THR A 508 14.35 -10.74 -1.52
C THR A 508 13.53 -10.30 -0.32
N LEU A 509 13.96 -10.65 0.90
CA LEU A 509 13.41 -10.10 2.14
C LEU A 509 13.63 -8.58 2.17
N GLY A 510 14.80 -8.15 1.72
CA GLY A 510 15.20 -6.80 1.34
C GLY A 510 14.08 -6.01 0.64
N ARG A 511 13.70 -6.51 -0.53
CA ARG A 511 12.65 -5.96 -1.39
C ARG A 511 11.26 -6.05 -0.76
N GLN A 512 11.00 -7.08 0.05
CA GLN A 512 9.71 -7.27 0.73
C GLN A 512 9.52 -6.35 1.94
N TYR A 513 10.61 -5.92 2.58
CA TYR A 513 10.61 -5.02 3.72
C TYR A 513 11.06 -3.60 3.35
N ASP A 514 11.23 -3.29 2.06
CA ASP A 514 11.62 -1.95 1.62
C ASP A 514 10.52 -0.94 2.00
N ARG A 515 10.95 0.20 2.53
CA ARG A 515 10.02 1.21 3.05
C ARG A 515 9.33 1.89 1.88
N LYS A 516 8.00 1.81 1.86
CA LYS A 516 7.18 2.57 0.91
C LYS A 516 7.35 4.08 1.14
N GLU A 517 7.55 4.83 0.05
CA GLU A 517 7.73 6.30 0.08
C GLU A 517 6.41 7.02 0.37
N ILE A 518 6.02 7.07 1.65
CA ILE A 518 4.86 7.81 2.13
C ILE A 518 5.33 8.87 3.13
N TYR A 519 5.20 10.14 2.74
CA TYR A 519 5.68 11.26 3.53
C TYR A 519 4.57 11.79 4.44
N SER A 520 4.88 11.93 5.73
CA SER A 520 3.97 12.50 6.72
C SER A 520 4.48 13.87 7.13
N TYR A 521 3.65 14.89 6.94
CA TYR A 521 3.88 16.25 7.39
C TYR A 521 2.89 16.59 8.51
N PRO A 522 3.26 16.44 9.79
CA PRO A 522 2.36 16.66 10.91
C PRO A 522 2.21 18.14 11.27
N PHE A 523 0.99 18.54 11.62
CA PHE A 523 0.67 19.79 12.34
C PHE A 523 0.25 19.53 13.79
N SER A 524 -0.21 18.31 14.08
CA SER A 524 -0.56 17.81 15.41
C SER A 524 0.67 17.18 16.09
N LEU A 525 0.75 17.30 17.41
CA LEU A 525 1.74 16.59 18.24
C LEU A 525 1.47 15.08 18.29
N ALA A 526 0.22 14.66 18.14
CA ALA A 526 -0.15 13.24 18.09
C ALA A 526 -1.21 13.09 16.99
N PRO A 527 -0.79 12.96 15.72
CA PRO A 527 -1.73 12.87 14.61
C PRO A 527 -2.60 11.61 14.72
N GLU A 528 -2.09 10.47 15.16
CA GLU A 528 -2.88 9.23 15.31
C GLU A 528 -3.81 9.21 16.51
N GLY A 529 -3.52 10.02 17.52
CA GLY A 529 -4.31 10.08 18.75
C GLY A 529 -5.75 10.44 18.45
N GLN A 530 -6.68 9.80 19.17
CA GLN A 530 -8.10 10.19 19.08
C GLN A 530 -8.33 11.60 19.62
N ASN A 531 -7.53 11.98 20.61
CA ASN A 531 -7.63 13.30 21.23
C ASN A 531 -6.90 14.33 20.35
N PRO A 532 -7.52 15.48 20.08
CA PRO A 532 -6.90 16.51 19.27
C PRO A 532 -5.66 17.08 19.97
N ALA A 533 -4.52 17.01 19.29
CA ALA A 533 -3.22 17.47 19.81
C ALA A 533 -2.57 18.54 18.92
N GLY A 534 -3.39 19.26 18.14
CA GLY A 534 -2.98 20.34 17.24
C GLY A 534 -3.59 20.21 15.85
N HIS A 535 -3.77 21.35 15.17
CA HIS A 535 -4.23 21.42 13.78
C HIS A 535 -3.80 22.75 13.15
N LEU A 536 -3.75 22.79 11.82
CA LEU A 536 -3.66 24.01 11.03
C LEU A 536 -5.00 24.27 10.34
N ASN A 537 -5.55 25.46 10.54
CA ASN A 537 -6.84 25.82 9.94
C ASN A 537 -6.65 26.40 8.53
N PHE A 538 -6.84 25.58 7.50
CA PHE A 538 -6.67 26.02 6.11
C PHE A 538 -7.79 26.97 5.63
N SER A 539 -8.99 26.98 6.24
CA SER A 539 -10.02 28.00 5.91
C SER A 539 -9.58 29.44 6.18
N LYS A 540 -8.55 29.63 7.02
CA LYS A 540 -7.99 30.95 7.36
C LYS A 540 -6.75 31.28 6.54
N VAL A 541 -6.21 30.34 5.77
CA VAL A 541 -5.06 30.55 4.90
C VAL A 541 -5.57 30.88 3.50
N SER A 542 -5.21 32.05 2.98
CA SER A 542 -5.66 32.47 1.65
C SER A 542 -4.90 31.76 0.53
N HIS A 543 -3.59 31.57 0.71
CA HIS A 543 -2.73 30.89 -0.26
C HIS A 543 -1.80 29.92 0.46
N ALA A 544 -2.04 28.62 0.30
CA ALA A 544 -1.12 27.58 0.74
C ALA A 544 -0.53 26.89 -0.50
N LYS A 545 0.79 26.74 -0.53
CA LYS A 545 1.52 26.11 -1.63
C LYS A 545 2.54 25.12 -1.08
N LEU A 546 2.54 23.92 -1.63
CA LEU A 546 3.53 22.88 -1.37
C LEU A 546 4.44 22.76 -2.59
N SER A 547 5.73 23.00 -2.39
CA SER A 547 6.76 22.82 -3.41
C SER A 547 7.63 21.61 -3.04
N ILE A 548 7.73 20.64 -3.93
CA ILE A 548 8.55 19.43 -3.74
C ILE A 548 9.79 19.56 -4.63
N ALA A 549 10.98 19.59 -4.03
CA ALA A 549 12.22 19.57 -4.78
C ALA A 549 12.59 18.12 -5.11
N ILE A 550 12.81 17.84 -6.38
CA ILE A 550 13.24 16.53 -6.87
C ILE A 550 14.58 16.66 -7.59
N ASP A 551 15.43 15.66 -7.42
CA ASP A 551 16.49 15.37 -8.37
C ASP A 551 15.89 14.65 -9.56
N GLY A 552 16.04 15.27 -10.74
CA GLY A 552 15.50 14.75 -11.98
C GLY A 552 16.10 13.40 -12.36
N ILE A 553 15.36 12.70 -13.20
CA ILE A 553 15.69 11.40 -13.79
C ILE A 553 17.08 11.43 -14.44
N ALA A 554 17.85 10.33 -14.36
CA ALA A 554 19.04 10.17 -15.20
C ALA A 554 18.62 9.66 -16.58
N PRO A 555 19.00 10.32 -17.70
CA PRO A 555 18.75 9.75 -19.02
C PRO A 555 19.55 8.46 -19.17
N SER A 556 18.98 7.47 -19.84
CA SER A 556 19.68 6.23 -20.20
C SER A 556 20.85 6.56 -21.14
N ALA A 557 21.93 5.77 -21.08
CA ALA A 557 23.09 5.94 -21.94
C ALA A 557 22.66 6.06 -23.43
N GLY A 558 23.08 7.15 -24.07
CA GLY A 558 22.77 7.45 -25.49
C GLY A 558 21.52 8.31 -25.74
N THR A 559 20.74 8.68 -24.71
CA THR A 559 19.62 9.64 -24.85
C THR A 559 19.96 11.00 -24.24
N THR A 560 19.54 12.09 -24.90
CA THR A 560 19.76 13.46 -24.41
C THR A 560 18.63 13.97 -23.50
N THR A 561 17.45 13.32 -23.55
CA THR A 561 16.27 13.70 -22.77
C THR A 561 15.47 12.45 -22.37
N ALA A 562 15.06 12.36 -21.09
CA ALA A 562 14.05 11.40 -20.65
C ALA A 562 12.82 12.15 -20.09
N THR A 563 11.63 11.57 -20.28
CA THR A 563 10.36 12.21 -19.88
C THR A 563 9.38 11.16 -19.39
N ASP A 564 8.92 11.34 -18.16
CA ASP A 564 7.87 10.51 -17.55
C ASP A 564 6.86 11.36 -16.79
N GLU A 565 5.70 10.76 -16.53
CA GLU A 565 4.58 11.42 -15.87
C GLU A 565 4.38 10.82 -14.47
N TYR A 566 4.34 11.71 -13.47
CA TYR A 566 4.10 11.37 -12.08
C TYR A 566 2.86 12.08 -11.55
N GLN A 567 2.07 11.35 -10.80
CA GLN A 567 0.97 11.90 -10.01
C GLN A 567 1.46 12.12 -8.57
N VAL A 568 1.30 13.34 -8.09
CA VAL A 568 1.49 13.67 -6.68
C VAL A 568 0.12 13.80 -6.04
N ASP A 569 -0.11 13.03 -4.97
CA ASP A 569 -1.34 13.04 -4.20
C ASP A 569 -1.04 13.57 -2.79
N VAL A 570 -1.83 14.54 -2.34
CA VAL A 570 -1.73 15.15 -1.01
C VAL A 570 -3.05 14.98 -0.29
N HIS A 571 -3.06 14.15 0.75
CA HIS A 571 -4.22 13.93 1.62
C HIS A 571 -4.09 14.80 2.87
N GLY A 572 -5.00 15.75 3.05
CA GLY A 572 -5.05 16.58 4.26
C GLY A 572 -6.03 15.99 5.26
N ILE A 573 -5.54 15.20 6.23
CA ILE A 573 -6.40 14.57 7.25
C ILE A 573 -6.94 15.66 8.18
N TYR A 574 -8.25 15.69 8.42
CA TYR A 574 -8.90 16.82 9.10
C TYR A 574 -9.94 16.39 10.12
N TYR A 575 -10.29 17.34 10.99
CA TYR A 575 -11.38 17.17 11.94
C TYR A 575 -12.71 17.68 11.38
N ASN A 576 -13.77 16.89 11.60
CA ASN A 576 -15.14 17.31 11.40
C ASN A 576 -16.03 16.81 12.55
N TRP A 577 -17.24 17.35 12.68
CA TRP A 577 -18.20 16.92 13.69
C TRP A 577 -19.39 16.26 13.01
N LEU A 578 -19.71 15.04 13.46
CA LEU A 578 -20.94 14.36 13.12
C LEU A 578 -21.94 14.55 14.25
N THR A 579 -23.07 15.17 13.93
CA THR A 579 -24.20 15.29 14.85
C THR A 579 -25.28 14.30 14.42
N ILE A 580 -25.73 13.47 15.37
CA ILE A 580 -26.82 12.53 15.19
C ILE A 580 -27.96 12.96 16.10
N LYS A 581 -29.07 13.38 15.48
CA LYS A 581 -30.27 13.87 16.16
C LYS A 581 -31.52 13.53 15.35
N ASP A 582 -32.60 13.18 16.04
CA ASP A 582 -33.92 12.92 15.43
C ASP A 582 -33.87 11.95 14.24
N GLY A 583 -33.02 10.92 14.32
CA GLY A 583 -32.88 9.91 13.26
C GLY A 583 -32.04 10.35 12.05
N ARG A 584 -31.37 11.49 12.10
CA ARG A 584 -30.53 12.04 11.01
C ARG A 584 -29.10 12.21 11.48
N GLY A 585 -28.14 11.86 10.62
CA GLY A 585 -26.73 12.19 10.79
C GLY A 585 -26.34 13.31 9.83
N MET A 586 -25.71 14.36 10.34
CA MET A 586 -25.23 15.49 9.53
C MET A 586 -23.83 15.90 9.94
N LEU A 587 -23.01 16.24 8.94
CA LEU A 587 -21.72 16.89 9.16
C LEU A 587 -21.92 18.36 9.48
N SER A 588 -21.18 18.88 10.45
CA SER A 588 -21.28 20.29 10.84
C SER A 588 -20.61 21.24 9.85
N PHE A 589 -19.56 20.77 9.16
CA PHE A 589 -18.86 21.52 8.12
C PHE A 589 -18.95 20.73 6.81
N ALA A 590 -19.42 21.40 5.76
CA ALA A 590 -19.57 20.88 4.40
C ALA A 590 -18.35 21.23 3.54
#